data_AF-A0A4P7NZU9-F1
#
_entry.id   AF-A0A4P7NZU9-F1
#
_cell.length_a   1.000
_cell.length_b   1.000
_cell.length_c   1.000
_cell.angle_alpha   90.00
_cell.angle_beta   90.00
_cell.angle_gamma   90.00
#
_symmetry.space_group_name_H-M   'P 1'
#
loop_
_entity.id
_entity.type
_entity.pdbx_description
1 polymer ?
#
loop_
_entity_poly.entity_id
_entity_poly.type
_entity_poly.pdbx_seq_one_letter_code
_entity_poly.pdbx_strand_id
1 'polypeptide(L)'
;MLNLSARELFAKLFSLLFYSLSAAIVVSMLVIVFDDIRNGTDLMQILIKLINGGIISLAVFELATVICAEYGSSAAEHGVITMLRRTLPRFIGTVCVALSLEGLIMVIKYSQLDLAGNLYYPVAIIISTAFLLAALGVFLKLTPPDEQSVKH
;
A
#
# COMPACT_ATOMS: atom_id res chain seq x y z
N MET A 1 18.51 -30.70 3.75
CA MET A 1 17.60 -30.36 4.87
C MET A 1 17.92 -29.02 5.58
N LEU A 2 19.07 -28.37 5.36
CA LEU A 2 19.41 -27.10 6.05
C LEU A 2 18.82 -25.80 5.43
N ASN A 3 18.30 -25.82 4.20
CA ASN A 3 17.95 -24.60 3.45
C ASN A 3 16.53 -24.04 3.70
N LEU A 4 15.61 -24.81 4.30
CA LEU A 4 14.28 -24.28 4.65
C LEU A 4 14.35 -23.28 5.81
N SER A 5 15.21 -23.55 6.80
CA SER A 5 15.31 -22.75 8.03
C SER A 5 15.87 -21.33 7.76
N ALA A 6 16.83 -21.20 6.84
CA ALA A 6 17.37 -19.89 6.46
C ALA A 6 16.33 -19.00 5.75
N ARG A 7 15.50 -19.58 4.88
CA ARG A 7 14.43 -18.87 4.17
C ARG A 7 13.32 -18.42 5.13
N GLU A 8 12.91 -19.28 6.06
CA GLU A 8 11.92 -18.94 7.09
C GLU A 8 12.46 -17.87 8.06
N LEU A 9 13.73 -17.97 8.48
CA LEU A 9 14.38 -16.98 9.33
C LEU A 9 14.46 -15.62 8.64
N PHE A 10 14.89 -15.59 7.37
CA PHE A 10 14.99 -14.36 6.60
C PHE A 10 13.62 -13.68 6.46
N ALA A 11 12.58 -14.46 6.15
CA ALA A 11 11.23 -13.90 6.01
C ALA A 11 10.63 -13.41 7.34
N LYS A 12 10.91 -14.08 8.46
CA LYS A 12 10.52 -13.59 9.79
C LYS A 12 11.20 -12.28 10.14
N LEU A 13 12.50 -12.17 9.90
CA LEU A 13 13.25 -10.92 10.11
C LEU A 13 12.70 -9.79 9.22
N PHE A 14 12.46 -10.08 7.94
CA PHE A 14 11.94 -9.11 7.00
C PHE A 14 10.51 -8.67 7.37
N SER A 15 9.62 -9.60 7.71
CA SER A 15 8.27 -9.28 8.20
C SER A 15 8.30 -8.42 9.46
N LEU A 16 9.19 -8.75 10.42
CA LEU A 16 9.36 -7.99 11.65
C LEU A 16 9.84 -6.55 11.37
N LEU A 17 10.77 -6.37 10.43
CA LEU A 17 11.22 -5.05 9.99
C LEU A 17 10.05 -4.23 9.42
N PHE A 18 9.23 -4.80 8.54
CA PHE A 18 8.10 -4.08 7.95
C PHE A 18 6.99 -3.78 8.96
N TYR A 19 6.69 -4.70 9.88
CA TYR A 19 5.76 -4.41 10.98
C TYR A 19 6.27 -3.28 11.88
N SER A 20 7.56 -3.31 12.23
CA SER A 20 8.18 -2.23 13.01
C SER A 20 8.15 -0.91 12.27
N LEU A 21 8.40 -0.91 10.96
CA LEU A 21 8.32 0.29 10.12
C LEU A 21 6.90 0.86 10.06
N SER A 22 5.89 0.02 9.85
CA SER A 22 4.49 0.45 9.87
C SER A 22 4.12 1.07 11.23
N ALA A 23 4.48 0.41 12.34
CA ALA A 23 4.26 0.95 13.67
C ALA A 23 4.99 2.29 13.88
N ALA A 24 6.25 2.41 13.43
CA ALA A 24 7.02 3.65 13.51
C ALA A 24 6.38 4.79 12.71
N ILE A 25 5.81 4.51 11.54
CA ILE A 25 5.07 5.50 10.75
C ILE A 25 3.84 5.97 11.52
N VAL A 26 3.05 5.07 12.11
CA VAL A 26 1.89 5.46 12.94
C VAL A 26 2.31 6.34 14.12
N VAL A 27 3.36 5.94 14.84
CA VAL A 27 3.88 6.73 15.97
C VAL A 27 4.35 8.10 15.51
N SER A 28 5.08 8.17 14.39
CA SER A 28 5.56 9.43 13.82
C SER A 28 4.39 10.35 13.46
N MET A 29 3.31 9.82 12.93
CA MET A 29 2.11 10.60 12.64
C MET A 29 1.47 11.19 13.91
N LEU A 30 1.38 10.41 14.99
CA LEU A 30 0.87 10.92 16.26
C LEU A 30 1.73 12.07 16.80
N VAL A 31 3.06 11.97 16.68
CA VAL A 31 3.98 13.04 17.06
C VAL A 31 3.78 14.27 16.19
N ILE A 32 3.70 14.11 14.87
CA ILE A 32 3.46 15.22 13.91
C ILE A 32 2.14 15.93 14.21
N VAL A 33 1.06 15.19 14.45
CA VAL A 33 -0.25 15.77 14.77
C VAL A 33 -0.20 16.58 16.06
N PHE A 34 0.47 16.07 17.08
CA PHE A 34 0.58 16.76 18.35
C PHE A 34 1.39 18.06 18.24
N ASP A 35 2.45 18.05 17.44
CA ASP A 35 3.25 19.23 17.12
C ASP A 35 2.45 20.25 16.28
N ASP A 36 1.77 19.78 15.23
CA ASP A 36 0.96 20.63 14.35
C ASP A 36 -0.20 21.31 15.10
N ILE A 37 -0.84 20.62 16.06
CA ILE A 37 -1.89 21.20 16.91
C ILE A 37 -1.32 22.29 17.82
N ARG A 38 -0.14 22.06 18.42
CA ARG A 38 0.53 23.06 19.27
C ARG A 38 0.96 24.30 18.48
N ASN A 39 1.37 24.11 17.23
CA ASN A 39 1.80 25.17 16.34
C ASN A 39 0.63 25.92 15.67
N GLY A 40 -0.62 25.53 15.95
CA GLY A 40 -1.81 26.18 15.39
C GLY A 40 -1.98 25.94 13.89
N THR A 41 -1.50 24.80 13.38
CA THR A 41 -1.58 24.44 11.97
C THR A 41 -3.05 24.25 11.56
N ASP A 42 -3.37 24.63 10.33
CA ASP A 42 -4.72 24.48 9.78
C ASP A 42 -5.20 23.01 9.81
N LEU A 43 -6.44 22.80 10.25
CA LEU A 43 -7.03 21.47 10.43
C LEU A 43 -7.02 20.64 9.14
N MET A 44 -7.24 21.27 7.98
CA MET A 44 -7.22 20.57 6.70
C MET A 44 -5.82 20.02 6.41
N GLN A 45 -4.75 20.76 6.72
CA GLN A 45 -3.38 20.27 6.55
C GLN A 45 -3.08 19.09 7.47
N ILE A 46 -3.53 19.12 8.72
CA ILE A 46 -3.36 18.02 9.67
C ILE A 46 -4.08 16.76 9.16
N LEU A 47 -5.32 16.89 8.69
CA LEU A 47 -6.09 15.78 8.14
C LEU A 47 -5.42 15.18 6.88
N ILE A 48 -4.88 16.03 6.00
CA ILE A 48 -4.17 15.57 4.80
C ILE A 48 -2.92 14.76 5.18
N LYS A 49 -2.09 15.28 6.10
CA LYS A 49 -0.90 14.57 6.60
C LYS A 49 -1.27 13.22 7.23
N LEU A 50 -2.37 13.19 7.99
CA LEU A 50 -2.91 11.97 8.60
C LEU A 50 -3.36 10.93 7.56
N ILE A 51 -4.08 11.36 6.51
CA ILE A 51 -4.52 10.44 5.46
C ILE A 51 -3.30 9.86 4.72
N ASN A 52 -2.35 10.72 4.31
CA ASN A 52 -1.19 10.29 3.56
C ASN A 52 -0.31 9.30 4.35
N GLY A 53 0.08 9.67 5.58
CA GLY A 53 0.86 8.78 6.44
C GLY A 53 0.12 7.49 6.80
N GLY A 54 -1.20 7.58 6.99
CA GLY A 54 -2.04 6.45 7.39
C GLY A 54 -2.10 5.40 6.29
N ILE A 55 -2.25 5.82 5.03
CA ILE A 55 -2.29 4.89 3.91
C ILE A 55 -0.91 4.29 3.62
N ILE A 56 0.17 5.05 3.76
CA ILE A 56 1.54 4.49 3.67
C ILE A 56 1.73 3.42 4.74
N SER A 57 1.34 3.70 5.99
CA SER A 57 1.43 2.73 7.08
C SER A 57 0.61 1.46 6.80
N LEU A 58 -0.61 1.63 6.29
CA LEU A 58 -1.49 0.52 5.91
C LEU A 58 -0.83 -0.35 4.82
N ALA A 59 -0.27 0.26 3.77
CA ALA A 59 0.38 -0.46 2.68
C ALA A 59 1.61 -1.25 3.18
N VAL A 60 2.42 -0.66 4.05
CA VAL A 60 3.58 -1.32 4.68
C VAL A 60 3.13 -2.47 5.59
N PHE A 61 2.03 -2.29 6.34
CA PHE A 61 1.42 -3.34 7.19
C PHE A 61 0.88 -4.51 6.36
N GLU A 62 0.18 -4.23 5.26
CA GLU A 62 -0.32 -5.26 4.36
C GLU A 62 0.84 -6.06 3.74
N LEU A 63 1.92 -5.39 3.34
CA LEU A 63 3.11 -6.05 2.84
C LEU A 63 3.76 -6.96 3.91
N ALA A 64 3.89 -6.49 5.15
CA ALA A 64 4.42 -7.27 6.26
C ALA A 64 3.59 -8.56 6.51
N THR A 65 2.26 -8.42 6.48
CA THR A 65 1.30 -9.52 6.65
C THR A 65 1.45 -10.55 5.55
N VAL A 66 1.61 -10.07 4.32
CA VAL A 66 1.85 -10.89 3.13
C VAL A 66 3.13 -11.71 3.26
N ILE A 67 4.26 -11.08 3.61
CA ILE A 67 5.55 -11.78 3.73
C ILE A 67 5.45 -12.85 4.83
N CYS A 68 4.80 -12.53 5.94
CA CYS A 68 4.61 -13.48 7.03
C CYS A 68 3.74 -14.68 6.60
N ALA A 69 2.67 -14.44 5.83
CA ALA A 69 1.80 -15.50 5.33
C ALA A 69 2.48 -16.38 4.26
N GLU A 70 3.26 -15.77 3.37
CA GLU A 70 3.94 -16.43 2.23
C GLU A 70 5.05 -17.37 2.67
N TYR A 71 5.78 -17.01 3.72
CA TYR A 71 6.96 -17.74 4.17
C TYR A 71 6.78 -18.43 5.53
N GLY A 72 5.71 -18.11 6.26
CA GLY A 72 5.38 -18.73 7.55
C GLY A 72 4.59 -20.04 7.45
N SER A 73 4.01 -20.34 6.28
CA SER A 73 3.35 -21.62 6.01
C SER A 73 4.29 -22.51 5.24
N SER A 74 4.72 -23.65 5.81
CA SER A 74 5.49 -24.69 5.13
C SER A 74 4.67 -25.43 4.06
N ALA A 75 3.64 -24.80 3.49
CA ALA A 75 2.83 -25.35 2.41
C ALA A 75 3.66 -25.34 1.12
N ALA A 76 4.29 -26.47 0.88
CA ALA A 76 4.86 -26.87 -0.38
C ALA A 76 3.96 -26.51 -1.58
N GLU A 77 4.60 -26.15 -2.69
CA GLU A 77 4.08 -26.24 -4.06
C GLU A 77 2.85 -25.41 -4.48
N HIS A 78 2.44 -24.38 -3.75
CA HIS A 78 1.51 -23.40 -4.35
C HIS A 78 2.30 -22.50 -5.30
N GLY A 79 1.94 -22.54 -6.59
CA GLY A 79 2.64 -21.80 -7.64
C GLY A 79 2.75 -20.32 -7.30
N VAL A 80 3.96 -19.75 -7.44
CA VAL A 80 4.27 -18.33 -7.19
C VAL A 80 3.25 -17.39 -7.85
N ILE A 81 2.72 -17.80 -9.01
CA ILE A 81 1.70 -17.09 -9.78
C ILE A 81 0.36 -16.98 -9.02
N THR A 82 -0.11 -18.06 -8.40
CA THR A 82 -1.34 -18.08 -7.59
C THR A 82 -1.23 -17.17 -6.38
N MET A 83 -0.06 -17.17 -5.73
CA MET A 83 0.20 -16.30 -4.58
C MET A 83 0.27 -14.83 -4.98
N LEU A 84 0.99 -14.49 -6.06
CA LEU A 84 1.00 -13.13 -6.60
C LEU A 84 -0.42 -12.64 -6.94
N ARG A 85 -1.29 -13.52 -7.46
CA ARG A 85 -2.68 -13.18 -7.81
C ARG A 85 -3.56 -12.86 -6.61
N ARG A 86 -3.32 -13.48 -5.44
CA ARG A 86 -4.07 -13.17 -4.21
C ARG A 86 -3.57 -11.89 -3.54
N THR A 87 -2.28 -11.60 -3.70
CA THR A 87 -1.58 -10.64 -2.87
C THR A 87 -1.38 -9.27 -3.55
N LEU A 88 -0.96 -9.28 -4.82
CA LEU A 88 -0.76 -8.04 -5.57
C LEU A 88 -2.02 -7.18 -5.67
N PRO A 89 -3.24 -7.72 -5.88
CA PRO A 89 -4.42 -6.87 -5.98
C PRO A 89 -4.76 -6.14 -4.68
N ARG A 90 -4.48 -6.76 -3.54
CA ARG A 90 -4.72 -6.15 -2.23
C ARG A 90 -3.75 -5.00 -1.98
N PHE A 91 -2.46 -5.24 -2.17
CA PHE A 91 -1.41 -4.23 -2.02
C PHE A 91 -1.54 -3.09 -3.05
N ILE A 92 -1.66 -3.41 -4.34
CA ILE A 92 -1.80 -2.37 -5.38
C ILE A 92 -3.13 -1.64 -5.22
N GLY A 93 -4.20 -2.32 -4.77
CA GLY A 93 -5.47 -1.69 -4.44
C GLY A 93 -5.34 -0.61 -3.37
N THR A 94 -4.66 -0.89 -2.25
CA THR A 94 -4.43 0.10 -1.19
C THR A 94 -3.55 1.26 -1.66
N VAL A 95 -2.52 0.99 -2.46
CA VAL A 95 -1.70 2.03 -3.10
C VAL A 95 -2.51 2.91 -4.05
N CYS A 96 -3.41 2.33 -4.86
CA CYS A 96 -4.24 3.09 -5.78
C CYS A 96 -5.28 3.96 -5.04
N VAL A 97 -5.83 3.48 -3.94
CA VAL A 97 -6.67 4.30 -3.05
C VAL A 97 -5.88 5.46 -2.48
N ALA A 98 -4.62 5.24 -2.06
CA ALA A 98 -3.71 6.28 -1.60
C ALA A 98 -3.51 7.38 -2.64
N LEU A 99 -3.08 6.98 -3.84
CA LEU A 99 -2.73 7.91 -4.90
C LEU A 99 -3.96 8.67 -5.41
N SER A 100 -5.13 8.01 -5.46
CA SER A 100 -6.39 8.67 -5.82
C SER A 100 -6.78 9.75 -4.79
N LEU A 101 -6.66 9.44 -3.50
CA LEU A 101 -6.93 10.41 -2.43
C LEU A 101 -5.94 11.57 -2.45
N GLU A 102 -4.65 11.28 -2.65
CA GLU A 102 -3.59 12.27 -2.76
C GLU A 102 -3.80 13.21 -3.95
N GLY A 103 -4.16 12.67 -5.11
CA GLY A 103 -4.55 13.45 -6.29
C GLY A 103 -5.78 14.33 -6.04
N LEU A 104 -6.83 13.78 -5.42
CA LEU A 104 -8.07 14.52 -5.14
C LEU A 104 -7.86 15.67 -4.14
N ILE A 105 -7.10 15.42 -3.07
CA ILE A 105 -6.71 16.42 -2.08
C ILE A 105 -5.94 17.57 -2.75
N MET A 106 -4.99 17.25 -3.64
CA MET A 106 -4.24 18.26 -4.40
C MET A 106 -5.13 19.06 -5.35
N VAL A 107 -6.11 18.44 -6.02
CA VAL A 107 -7.09 19.17 -6.85
C VAL A 107 -7.84 20.19 -5.99
N ILE A 108 -8.35 19.78 -4.83
CA ILE A 108 -9.09 20.68 -3.92
C ILE A 108 -8.19 21.83 -3.46
N LYS A 109 -6.96 21.52 -3.01
CA LYS A 109 -5.99 22.52 -2.53
C LYS A 109 -5.60 23.53 -3.61
N TYR A 110 -5.26 23.07 -4.81
CA TYR A 110 -4.87 23.96 -5.91
C TYR A 110 -6.06 24.75 -6.46
N SER A 111 -7.26 24.18 -6.45
CA SER A 111 -8.49 24.89 -6.84
C SER A 111 -8.84 26.04 -5.90
N GLN A 112 -8.53 25.94 -4.61
CA GLN A 112 -8.85 26.98 -3.63
C GLN A 112 -7.82 28.11 -3.56
N LEU A 113 -6.59 27.87 -3.99
CA LEU A 113 -5.48 28.83 -3.93
C LEU A 113 -5.35 29.70 -5.20
N ASP A 114 -6.28 29.58 -6.15
CA ASP A 114 -6.25 30.26 -7.47
C ASP A 114 -4.98 29.94 -8.31
N LEU A 115 -4.23 28.89 -7.93
CA LEU A 115 -3.08 28.32 -8.67
C LEU A 115 -3.54 27.35 -9.77
N ALA A 116 -4.63 27.69 -10.47
CA ALA A 116 -5.26 26.83 -11.48
C ALA A 116 -4.32 26.43 -12.65
N GLY A 117 -3.20 27.13 -12.82
CA GLY A 117 -2.18 26.80 -13.82
C GLY A 117 -1.34 25.55 -13.52
N ASN A 118 -1.29 25.05 -12.27
CA ASN A 118 -0.41 23.92 -11.89
C ASN A 118 -1.14 22.58 -11.69
N LEU A 119 -2.33 22.42 -12.27
CA LEU A 119 -3.14 21.19 -12.14
C LEU A 119 -2.52 19.94 -12.79
N TYR A 120 -1.42 20.08 -13.53
CA TYR A 120 -0.73 18.97 -14.17
C TYR A 120 -0.30 17.87 -13.18
N TYR A 121 0.09 18.24 -11.95
CA TYR A 121 0.47 17.26 -10.91
C TYR A 121 -0.69 16.34 -10.49
N PRO A 122 -1.83 16.87 -10.00
CA PRO A 122 -2.95 16.02 -9.64
C PRO A 122 -3.45 15.19 -10.84
N VAL A 123 -3.52 15.78 -12.03
CA VAL A 123 -3.94 15.05 -13.24
C VAL A 123 -2.98 13.89 -13.55
N ALA A 124 -1.67 14.11 -13.46
CA ALA A 124 -0.67 13.06 -13.67
C ALA A 124 -0.79 11.93 -12.65
N ILE A 125 -1.06 12.24 -11.38
CA ILE A 125 -1.27 11.23 -10.32
C ILE A 125 -2.51 10.39 -10.59
N ILE A 126 -3.63 11.04 -10.96
CA ILE A 126 -4.88 10.32 -11.27
C ILE A 126 -4.70 9.43 -12.51
N ILE A 127 -4.06 9.94 -13.57
CA ILE A 127 -3.76 9.15 -14.78
C ILE A 127 -2.83 7.97 -14.44
N SER A 128 -1.77 8.20 -13.67
CA SER A 128 -0.86 7.14 -13.24
C SER A 128 -1.57 6.07 -12.42
N THR A 129 -2.52 6.47 -11.57
CA THR A 129 -3.31 5.55 -10.74
C THR A 129 -4.26 4.71 -11.59
N ALA A 130 -4.94 5.33 -12.55
CA ALA A 130 -5.80 4.63 -13.50
C ALA A 130 -4.99 3.63 -14.36
N PHE A 131 -3.79 4.04 -14.81
CA PHE A 131 -2.89 3.16 -15.56
C PHE A 131 -2.40 1.98 -14.72
N LEU A 132 -2.03 2.20 -13.46
CA LEU A 132 -1.61 1.14 -12.54
C LEU A 132 -2.74 0.14 -12.27
N LEU A 133 -3.97 0.62 -12.03
CA LEU A 133 -5.15 -0.23 -11.88
C LEU A 133 -5.45 -1.02 -13.17
N ALA A 134 -5.33 -0.39 -14.33
CA ALA A 134 -5.53 -1.06 -15.62
C ALA A 134 -4.47 -2.15 -15.84
N ALA A 135 -3.19 -1.86 -15.55
CA ALA A 135 -2.10 -2.82 -15.65
C ALA A 135 -2.30 -4.02 -14.72
N LEU A 136 -2.74 -3.78 -13.48
CA LEU A 136 -3.14 -4.84 -12.55
C LEU A 136 -4.32 -5.66 -13.09
N GLY A 137 -5.35 -5.02 -13.63
CA GLY A 137 -6.50 -5.69 -14.24
C GLY A 137 -6.09 -6.58 -15.42
N VAL A 138 -5.19 -6.11 -16.27
CA VAL A 138 -4.61 -6.89 -17.38
C VAL A 138 -3.80 -8.07 -16.84
N PHE A 139 -2.93 -7.86 -15.85
CA PHE A 139 -2.18 -8.93 -15.20
C PHE A 139 -3.09 -10.03 -14.64
N LEU A 140 -4.18 -9.63 -13.97
CA LEU A 140 -5.18 -10.57 -13.44
C LEU A 140 -5.98 -11.29 -14.51
N LYS A 141 -6.20 -10.68 -15.68
CA LYS A 141 -6.89 -11.29 -16.82
C LYS A 141 -6.01 -12.30 -17.56
N LEU A 142 -4.72 -11.99 -17.71
CA LEU A 142 -3.75 -12.84 -18.42
C LEU A 142 -3.28 -14.03 -17.58
N THR A 143 -3.44 -13.95 -16.26
CA THR A 143 -3.07 -15.03 -15.35
C THR A 143 -4.25 -16.01 -15.18
N PRO A 144 -4.11 -17.29 -15.58
CA PRO A 144 -5.19 -18.27 -15.47
C PRO A 144 -5.60 -18.50 -13.99
N PRO A 145 -6.88 -18.72 -13.69
CA PRO A 145 -7.33 -19.19 -12.38
C PRO A 145 -6.85 -20.60 -12.10
N ASP A 146 -6.42 -20.86 -10.86
CA ASP A 146 -6.09 -22.21 -10.42
C ASP A 146 -7.35 -23.08 -10.48
N GLU A 147 -7.26 -24.15 -11.26
CA GLU A 147 -8.29 -25.14 -11.52
C GLU A 147 -8.40 -26.14 -10.34
N GLN A 148 -8.64 -25.64 -9.12
CA GLN A 148 -8.93 -26.48 -7.95
C GLN A 148 -10.24 -26.13 -7.22
N SER A 149 -11.04 -25.19 -7.76
CA SER A 149 -12.39 -24.86 -7.23
C SER A 149 -13.52 -25.64 -7.93
N VAL A 150 -13.22 -26.67 -8.75
CA VAL A 150 -14.23 -27.52 -9.40
C VAL A 150 -13.99 -28.98 -9.03
N LYS A 151 -14.11 -29.29 -7.74
CA LYS A 151 -14.43 -30.64 -7.23
C LYS A 151 -14.78 -30.53 -5.75
N HIS A 152 -15.99 -30.03 -5.48
CA HIS A 152 -16.82 -30.48 -4.36
C HIS A 152 -18.28 -30.15 -4.68
#